data_AF-A0A7S2EVK5-F1
#
_entry.id   AF-A0A7S2EVK5-F1
#
_cell.length_a   1.000
_cell.length_b   1.000
_cell.length_c   1.000
_cell.angle_alpha   90.00
_cell.angle_beta   90.00
_cell.angle_gamma   90.00
#
_symmetry.space_group_name_H-M   'P 1'
#
loop_
_entity.id
_entity.type
_entity.pdbx_description
1 polymer ?
#
loop_
_entity_poly.entity_id
_entity_poly.type
_entity_poly.pdbx_seq_one_letter_code
_entity_poly.pdbx_strand_id
1 'polypeptide(L)'
;MQEAGNAVRRKIAGKNAVPSMRDDVESGYMRASDTSSSKSAKYKNPYTSEGEKGRGCFDSLTCTIVLLLGLFVLCKFDMWYVSTPTEIKFAQLQVLDEEVIKFARIMKEEEERLYGRLSSVSEARNQHQEALFDIEVEHGEKVEALKGIADAGEEVSKLKEEIEKLDREKKEATKKLEDEIQKSEKELFTLHNLIDNLTVDPSRFCHNCDFKQGDLNTTCGARLKYIMRKHDDTSTEQAMHGIIETDPNCLEKK
;
A
#
# COMPACT_ATOMS: atom_id res chain seq x y z
N MET A 1 -27.06 -53.83 -29.85
CA MET A 1 -27.71 -52.64 -29.23
C MET A 1 -26.64 -51.66 -28.73
N GLN A 2 -25.84 -51.09 -29.62
CA GLN A 2 -24.70 -50.22 -29.23
C GLN A 2 -24.54 -48.98 -30.13
N GLU A 3 -25.54 -48.66 -30.96
CA GLU A 3 -25.47 -47.55 -31.92
C GLU A 3 -26.43 -46.38 -31.63
N ALA A 4 -27.29 -46.48 -30.61
CA ALA A 4 -28.22 -45.39 -30.25
C ALA A 4 -27.61 -44.30 -29.33
N GLY A 5 -26.40 -44.52 -28.77
CA GLY A 5 -25.81 -43.62 -27.76
C GLY A 5 -25.07 -42.40 -28.31
N ASN A 6 -24.71 -42.36 -29.60
CA ASN A 6 -23.83 -41.32 -30.15
C ASN A 6 -24.55 -40.14 -30.84
N ALA A 7 -25.89 -40.14 -30.88
CA ALA A 7 -26.65 -39.07 -31.53
C ALA A 7 -26.97 -37.87 -30.61
N VAL A 8 -26.93 -38.04 -29.29
CA VAL A 8 -27.30 -36.97 -28.34
C VAL A 8 -26.13 -36.03 -28.04
N ARG A 9 -24.87 -36.49 -28.11
CA ARG A 9 -23.69 -35.65 -27.84
C ARG A 9 -23.38 -34.58 -28.91
N ARG A 10 -23.94 -34.67 -30.13
CA ARG A 10 -23.67 -33.67 -31.19
C ARG A 10 -24.63 -32.47 -31.21
N LYS A 11 -25.66 -32.44 -30.37
CA LYS A 11 -26.61 -31.30 -30.35
C LYS A 11 -26.28 -30.19 -29.35
N ILE A 12 -25.29 -30.36 -28.47
CA ILE A 12 -24.93 -29.36 -27.45
C ILE A 12 -23.75 -28.47 -27.89
N ALA A 13 -22.97 -28.87 -28.90
CA ALA A 13 -21.79 -28.12 -29.37
C ALA A 13 -22.10 -26.89 -30.26
N GLY A 14 -23.36 -26.47 -30.41
CA GLY A 14 -23.78 -25.51 -31.44
C GLY A 14 -24.36 -24.18 -30.97
N LYS A 15 -24.42 -23.86 -29.66
CA LYS A 15 -25.15 -22.67 -29.18
C LYS A 15 -24.48 -21.78 -28.13
N ASN A 16 -23.27 -22.09 -27.69
CA ASN A 16 -22.55 -21.20 -26.77
C ASN A 16 -21.47 -20.40 -27.52
N ALA A 17 -21.94 -19.55 -28.44
CA ALA A 17 -21.15 -18.40 -28.85
C ALA A 17 -21.17 -17.43 -27.66
N VAL A 18 -20.10 -17.42 -26.88
CA VAL A 18 -19.88 -16.45 -25.80
C VAL A 18 -19.84 -15.06 -26.45
N PRO A 19 -20.76 -14.13 -26.12
CA PRO A 19 -20.62 -12.75 -26.55
C PRO A 19 -19.38 -12.19 -25.85
N SER A 20 -18.40 -11.76 -26.64
CA SER A 20 -17.30 -10.92 -26.18
C SER A 20 -17.88 -9.59 -25.70
N MET A 21 -18.25 -9.50 -24.42
CA MET A 21 -18.46 -8.22 -23.74
C MET A 21 -17.09 -7.64 -23.39
N ARG A 22 -16.47 -7.04 -24.41
CA ARG A 22 -15.62 -5.87 -24.21
C ARG A 22 -16.48 -4.64 -24.46
N ASP A 23 -16.13 -3.62 -23.71
CA ASP A 23 -16.58 -2.24 -23.79
C ASP A 23 -17.82 -1.91 -22.94
N ASP A 24 -17.71 -0.77 -22.27
CA ASP A 24 -18.73 -0.06 -21.50
C ASP A 24 -18.85 -0.40 -19.99
N VAL A 25 -17.73 -0.29 -19.27
CA VAL A 25 -17.82 0.26 -17.91
C VAL A 25 -17.86 1.77 -18.03
N GLU A 26 -19.08 2.26 -18.24
CA GLU A 26 -19.46 3.66 -18.05
C GLU A 26 -19.00 4.11 -16.65
N SER A 27 -17.93 4.90 -16.64
CA SER A 27 -17.53 5.78 -15.54
C SER A 27 -18.60 6.88 -15.40
N GLY A 28 -19.70 6.54 -14.76
CA GLY A 28 -20.79 7.46 -14.51
C GLY A 28 -21.45 7.17 -13.18
N TYR A 29 -20.91 7.67 -12.08
CA TYR A 29 -21.72 8.18 -10.97
C TYR A 29 -20.86 9.02 -10.01
N MET A 30 -21.27 10.30 -9.93
CA MET A 30 -21.46 11.06 -8.69
C MET A 30 -20.22 11.57 -7.97
N ARG A 31 -20.19 12.79 -7.44
CA ARG A 31 -21.07 13.97 -7.45
C ARG A 31 -20.25 15.02 -6.71
N ALA A 32 -20.25 16.24 -7.21
CA ALA A 32 -19.70 17.38 -6.50
C ALA A 32 -20.23 17.42 -5.07
N SER A 33 -19.30 17.43 -4.10
CA SER A 33 -19.56 17.90 -2.74
C SER A 33 -18.82 19.22 -2.58
N ASP A 34 -19.34 20.24 -3.25
CA ASP A 34 -19.24 21.60 -2.73
C ASP A 34 -20.06 21.62 -1.44
N THR A 35 -19.43 21.93 -0.30
CA THR A 35 -19.91 22.84 0.75
C THR A 35 -19.21 22.57 2.08
N SER A 36 -18.27 23.44 2.42
CA SER A 36 -18.07 24.06 3.74
C SER A 36 -16.68 24.68 3.77
N SER A 37 -16.51 25.95 3.39
CA SER A 37 -16.74 27.08 4.30
C SER A 37 -16.25 26.79 5.73
N SER A 38 -14.96 26.46 5.88
CA SER A 38 -14.29 26.60 7.16
C SER A 38 -13.73 28.02 7.25
N LYS A 39 -14.32 28.74 8.20
CA LYS A 39 -14.04 30.13 8.54
C LYS A 39 -12.53 30.32 8.73
N SER A 40 -11.99 31.30 8.02
CA SER A 40 -10.70 31.91 8.30
C SER A 40 -10.70 32.45 9.73
N ALA A 41 -10.17 31.66 10.66
CA ALA A 41 -9.80 32.14 11.97
C ALA A 41 -8.66 33.14 11.77
N LYS A 42 -9.02 34.44 11.77
CA LYS A 42 -8.07 35.54 11.99
C LYS A 42 -7.39 35.28 13.32
N TYR A 43 -6.23 34.63 13.29
CA TYR A 43 -5.34 34.55 14.44
C TYR A 43 -4.79 35.95 14.66
N LYS A 44 -5.43 36.69 15.57
CA LYS A 44 -4.91 37.95 16.08
C LYS A 44 -3.66 37.60 16.90
N ASN A 45 -2.51 37.99 16.37
CA ASN A 45 -1.24 37.94 17.08
C ASN A 45 -1.31 38.89 18.30
N PRO A 46 -1.26 38.41 19.56
CA PRO A 46 -1.46 39.24 20.75
C PRO A 46 -0.17 39.86 21.31
N TYR A 47 0.95 39.82 20.57
CA TYR A 47 2.22 40.38 21.05
C TYR A 47 2.64 41.62 20.26
N THR A 48 1.80 42.65 20.35
CA THR A 48 2.26 44.04 20.34
C THR A 48 1.99 44.59 21.74
N SER A 49 2.95 44.44 22.64
CA SER A 49 3.05 45.30 23.81
C SER A 49 4.35 46.08 23.71
N GLU A 50 4.17 47.38 23.56
CA GLU A 50 5.17 48.40 23.76
C GLU A 50 5.83 48.20 25.11
N GLY A 51 7.15 48.20 25.10
CA GLY A 51 7.99 47.99 26.27
C GLY A 51 9.39 48.52 26.03
N GLU A 52 9.49 49.73 25.45
CA GLU A 52 10.68 50.56 25.66
C GLU A 52 10.85 50.78 27.16
N LYS A 53 11.98 50.32 27.71
CA LYS A 53 12.84 51.08 28.64
C LYS A 53 13.91 50.16 29.21
N GLY A 54 15.15 50.49 28.91
CA GLY A 54 16.30 49.84 29.53
C GLY A 54 17.50 49.65 28.60
N ARG A 55 17.87 50.67 27.81
CA ARG A 55 19.26 50.76 27.32
C ARG A 55 20.15 51.02 28.53
N GLY A 56 20.48 49.96 29.26
CA GLY A 56 21.64 49.96 30.12
C GLY A 56 22.85 50.18 29.21
N CYS A 57 23.63 51.22 29.51
CA CYS A 57 24.94 51.43 28.94
C CYS A 57 25.78 50.19 29.24
N PHE A 58 25.72 49.18 28.38
CA PHE A 58 26.74 48.14 28.32
C PHE A 58 28.00 48.87 27.91
N ASP A 59 28.90 49.06 28.86
CA ASP A 59 30.20 49.67 28.66
C ASP A 59 30.80 49.13 27.37
N SER A 60 31.26 50.01 26.49
CA SER A 60 31.79 49.66 25.16
C SER A 60 32.79 48.50 25.19
N LEU A 61 33.48 48.31 26.32
CA LEU A 61 34.40 47.21 26.59
C LEU A 61 33.73 45.83 26.72
N THR A 62 32.54 45.76 27.31
CA THR A 62 31.81 44.49 27.49
C THR A 62 31.25 43.97 26.17
N CYS A 63 30.82 44.86 25.27
CA CYS A 63 30.32 44.51 23.95
C CYS A 63 31.44 43.95 23.05
N THR A 64 32.65 44.55 23.10
CA THR A 64 33.81 44.04 22.35
C THR A 64 34.28 42.69 22.86
N ILE A 65 34.27 42.45 24.18
CA ILE A 65 34.62 41.15 24.77
C ILE A 65 33.65 40.06 24.32
N VAL A 66 32.33 40.32 24.31
CA VAL A 66 31.32 39.35 23.84
C VAL A 66 31.50 39.01 22.37
N LEU A 67 31.78 40.01 21.52
CA LEU A 67 32.05 39.79 20.09
C LEU A 67 33.32 38.96 19.87
N LEU A 68 34.39 39.23 20.62
CA LEU A 68 35.64 38.47 20.53
C LEU A 68 35.48 37.02 21.01
N LEU A 69 34.71 36.80 22.08
CA LEU A 69 34.40 35.44 22.54
C LEU A 69 33.54 34.68 21.52
N GLY A 70 32.54 35.34 20.92
CA GLY A 70 31.73 34.76 19.85
C GLY A 70 32.57 34.36 18.63
N LEU A 71 33.46 35.25 18.17
CA LEU A 71 34.40 34.95 17.09
C LEU A 71 35.35 33.81 17.45
N PHE A 72 35.85 33.75 18.69
CA PHE A 72 36.72 32.66 19.13
C PHE A 72 36.02 31.30 19.11
N VAL A 73 34.74 31.24 19.54
CA VAL A 73 33.93 30.02 19.46
C VAL A 73 33.70 29.60 18.01
N LEU A 74 33.37 30.55 17.12
CA LEU A 74 33.22 30.27 15.69
C LEU A 74 34.52 29.75 15.06
N CYS A 75 35.66 30.38 15.34
CA CYS A 75 36.96 29.91 14.84
C CYS A 75 37.34 28.52 15.37
N LYS A 76 36.97 28.18 16.62
CA LYS A 76 37.19 26.84 17.17
C LYS A 76 36.26 25.81 16.53
N PHE A 77 35.03 26.17 16.23
CA PHE A 77 34.09 25.33 15.52
C PHE A 77 34.55 25.07 14.08
N ASP A 78 34.97 26.09 13.35
CA ASP A 78 35.51 25.96 11.99
C ASP A 78 36.80 25.13 11.98
N MET A 79 37.72 25.38 12.92
CA MET A 79 38.92 24.53 13.06
C MET A 79 38.56 23.09 13.38
N TRP A 80 37.59 22.83 14.25
CA TRP A 80 37.14 21.47 14.57
C TRP A 80 36.50 20.80 13.34
N TYR A 81 35.62 21.51 12.64
CA TYR A 81 34.96 21.03 11.42
C TYR A 81 35.96 20.70 10.30
N VAL A 82 36.99 21.53 10.13
CA VAL A 82 38.07 21.29 9.15
C VAL A 82 39.06 20.22 9.62
N SER A 83 39.27 20.08 10.94
CA SER A 83 40.20 19.09 11.52
C SER A 83 39.61 17.69 11.64
N THR A 84 38.29 17.53 11.50
CA THR A 84 37.71 16.17 11.38
C THR A 84 38.25 15.52 10.10
N PRO A 85 39.02 14.41 10.21
CA PRO A 85 39.60 13.75 9.05
C PRO A 85 38.48 13.34 8.10
N THR A 86 38.62 13.71 6.83
CA THR A 86 37.69 13.32 5.76
C THR A 86 37.47 11.81 5.71
N GLU A 87 38.48 11.02 6.07
CA GLU A 87 38.43 9.56 6.15
C GLU A 87 37.35 9.03 7.13
N ILE A 88 37.13 9.69 8.27
CA ILE A 88 36.12 9.26 9.25
C ILE A 88 34.71 9.49 8.69
N LYS A 89 34.49 10.59 7.99
CA LYS A 89 33.20 10.90 7.34
C LYS A 89 32.88 9.92 6.22
N PHE A 90 33.89 9.51 5.43
CA PHE A 90 33.71 8.48 4.41
C PHE A 90 33.42 7.10 5.01
N ALA A 91 34.07 6.73 6.11
CA ALA A 91 33.80 5.46 6.78
C ALA A 91 32.35 5.39 7.33
N GLN A 92 31.87 6.47 7.94
CA GLN A 92 30.47 6.54 8.42
C GLN A 92 29.46 6.50 7.26
N LEU A 93 29.77 7.16 6.13
CA LEU A 93 28.93 7.11 4.93
C LEU A 93 28.81 5.67 4.41
N GLN A 94 29.92 4.93 4.34
CA GLN A 94 29.92 3.54 3.88
C GLN A 94 29.09 2.62 4.77
N VAL A 95 29.16 2.79 6.10
CA VAL A 95 28.35 2.00 7.04
C VAL A 95 26.86 2.30 6.85
N LEU A 96 26.50 3.58 6.74
CA LEU A 96 25.11 3.98 6.52
C LEU A 96 24.57 3.47 5.18
N ASP A 97 25.37 3.51 4.12
CA ASP A 97 25.00 2.98 2.81
C ASP A 97 24.72 1.47 2.88
N GLU A 98 25.61 0.71 3.54
CA GLU A 98 25.41 -0.72 3.76
C GLU A 98 24.10 -1.02 4.49
N GLU A 99 23.73 -0.21 5.47
CA GLU A 99 22.46 -0.34 6.19
C GLU A 99 21.27 -0.04 5.28
N VAL A 100 21.31 1.05 4.50
CA VAL A 100 20.23 1.40 3.55
C VAL A 100 20.05 0.33 2.49
N ILE A 101 21.14 -0.27 1.98
CA ILE A 101 21.08 -1.36 1.00
C ILE A 101 20.48 -2.63 1.60
N LYS A 102 20.92 -3.01 2.81
CA LYS A 102 20.36 -4.17 3.51
C LYS A 102 18.87 -3.97 3.73
N PHE A 103 18.48 -2.78 4.14
CA PHE A 103 17.10 -2.42 4.36
C PHE A 103 16.27 -2.46 3.06
N ALA A 104 16.75 -1.86 1.96
CA ALA A 104 16.09 -1.92 0.66
C ALA A 104 15.93 -3.35 0.14
N ARG A 105 16.92 -4.23 0.39
CA ARG A 105 16.82 -5.65 0.04
C ARG A 105 15.76 -6.37 0.87
N ILE A 106 15.71 -6.14 2.19
CA ILE A 106 14.68 -6.71 3.07
C ILE A 106 13.29 -6.27 2.60
N MET A 107 13.12 -4.98 2.29
CA MET A 107 11.86 -4.44 1.77
C MET A 107 11.44 -5.10 0.46
N LYS A 108 12.38 -5.27 -0.48
CA LYS A 108 12.11 -5.95 -1.76
C LYS A 108 11.74 -7.43 -1.56
N GLU A 109 12.45 -8.13 -0.68
CA GLU A 109 12.12 -9.53 -0.34
C GLU A 109 10.74 -9.64 0.33
N GLU A 110 10.38 -8.69 1.19
CA GLU A 110 9.07 -8.65 1.83
C GLU A 110 7.96 -8.30 0.84
N GLU A 111 8.20 -7.36 -0.07
CA GLU A 111 7.31 -7.03 -1.19
C GLU A 111 7.06 -8.25 -2.08
N GLU A 112 8.12 -8.94 -2.54
CA GLU A 112 8.00 -10.17 -3.33
C GLU A 112 7.24 -11.27 -2.57
N ARG A 113 7.47 -11.40 -1.26
CA ARG A 113 6.74 -12.34 -0.40
C ARG A 113 5.26 -11.96 -0.28
N LEU A 114 4.94 -10.68 -0.15
CA LEU A 114 3.57 -10.18 -0.10
C LEU A 114 2.85 -10.39 -1.43
N TYR A 115 3.50 -10.13 -2.57
CA TYR A 115 2.97 -10.43 -3.90
C TYR A 115 2.73 -11.92 -4.10
N GLY A 116 3.65 -12.79 -3.66
CA GLY A 116 3.46 -14.23 -3.69
C GLY A 116 2.24 -14.69 -2.87
N ARG A 117 2.06 -14.12 -1.67
CA ARG A 117 0.86 -14.37 -0.84
C ARG A 117 -0.40 -13.85 -1.53
N LEU A 118 -0.37 -12.66 -2.12
CA LEU A 118 -1.49 -12.07 -2.85
C LEU A 118 -1.94 -12.96 -4.01
N SER A 119 -0.98 -13.46 -4.81
CA SER A 119 -1.25 -14.41 -5.90
C SER A 119 -1.90 -15.69 -5.39
N SER A 120 -1.36 -16.28 -4.32
CA SER A 120 -1.91 -17.51 -3.75
C SER A 120 -3.34 -17.36 -3.21
N VAL A 121 -3.65 -16.22 -2.57
CA VAL A 121 -5.00 -15.92 -2.07
C VAL A 121 -5.96 -15.66 -3.22
N SER A 122 -5.50 -14.96 -4.27
CA SER A 122 -6.29 -14.72 -5.48
C SER A 122 -6.63 -16.03 -6.21
N GLU A 123 -5.68 -16.94 -6.35
CA GLU A 123 -5.89 -18.27 -6.92
C GLU A 123 -6.86 -19.11 -6.09
N ALA A 124 -6.69 -19.14 -4.76
CA ALA A 124 -7.61 -19.84 -3.87
C ALA A 124 -9.04 -19.28 -3.98
N ARG A 125 -9.20 -17.94 -4.03
CA ARG A 125 -10.50 -17.29 -4.24
C ARG A 125 -11.15 -17.74 -5.55
N ASN A 126 -10.39 -17.80 -6.65
CA ASN A 126 -10.92 -18.22 -7.95
C ASN A 126 -11.34 -19.70 -7.94
N GLN A 127 -10.57 -20.58 -7.29
CA GLN A 127 -10.93 -21.99 -7.10
C GLN A 127 -12.20 -22.15 -6.26
N HIS A 128 -12.35 -21.37 -5.19
CA HIS A 128 -13.57 -21.37 -4.38
C HIS A 128 -14.79 -20.87 -5.16
N GLN A 129 -14.60 -19.87 -6.03
CA GLN A 129 -15.66 -19.35 -6.88
C GLN A 129 -16.11 -20.37 -7.95
N GLU A 130 -15.17 -21.14 -8.51
CA GLU A 130 -15.48 -22.25 -9.42
C GLU A 130 -16.22 -23.38 -8.70
N ALA A 131 -15.77 -23.75 -7.49
CA ALA A 131 -16.46 -24.76 -6.68
C ALA A 131 -17.90 -24.35 -6.31
N LEU A 132 -18.16 -23.06 -6.04
CA LEU A 132 -19.53 -22.57 -5.84
C LEU A 132 -20.39 -22.77 -7.07
N PHE A 133 -19.84 -22.47 -8.26
CA PHE A 133 -20.55 -22.62 -9.52
C PHE A 133 -20.91 -24.09 -9.79
N ASP A 134 -19.97 -25.01 -9.58
CA ASP A 134 -20.23 -26.45 -9.76
C ASP A 134 -21.31 -26.98 -8.81
N ILE A 135 -21.29 -26.55 -7.53
CA ILE A 135 -22.33 -26.90 -6.55
C ILE A 135 -23.70 -26.35 -6.99
N GLU A 136 -23.75 -25.13 -7.51
CA GLU A 136 -25.00 -24.53 -8.00
C GLU A 136 -25.60 -25.30 -9.18
N VAL A 137 -24.76 -25.74 -10.13
CA VAL A 137 -25.18 -26.53 -11.29
C VAL A 137 -25.64 -27.92 -10.86
N GLU A 138 -24.87 -28.65 -10.04
CA GLU A 138 -25.23 -30.00 -9.59
C GLU A 138 -26.54 -30.02 -8.78
N HIS A 139 -26.73 -29.04 -7.90
CA HIS A 139 -28.01 -28.91 -7.18
C HIS A 139 -29.15 -28.56 -8.12
N GLY A 140 -28.93 -27.72 -9.14
CA GLY A 140 -29.93 -27.38 -10.14
C GLY A 140 -30.44 -28.61 -10.88
N GLU A 141 -29.53 -29.46 -11.35
CA GLU A 141 -29.87 -30.71 -12.05
C GLU A 141 -30.63 -31.69 -11.15
N LYS A 142 -30.20 -31.85 -9.88
CA LYS A 142 -30.89 -32.72 -8.92
C LYS A 142 -32.30 -32.21 -8.62
N VAL A 143 -32.49 -30.90 -8.41
CA VAL A 143 -33.82 -30.33 -8.14
C VAL A 143 -34.77 -30.53 -9.32
N GLU A 144 -34.29 -30.40 -10.57
CA GLU A 144 -35.11 -30.68 -11.76
C GLU A 144 -35.48 -32.17 -11.87
N ALA A 145 -34.53 -33.08 -11.62
CA ALA A 145 -34.78 -34.51 -11.64
C ALA A 145 -35.84 -34.93 -10.60
N LEU A 146 -35.77 -34.38 -9.38
CA LEU A 146 -36.73 -34.68 -8.31
C LEU A 146 -38.11 -34.06 -8.57
N LYS A 147 -38.18 -32.89 -9.23
CA LYS A 147 -39.47 -32.32 -9.70
C LYS A 147 -40.18 -33.22 -10.70
N GLY A 148 -39.44 -33.89 -11.59
CA GLY A 148 -40.01 -34.83 -12.56
C GLY A 148 -40.62 -36.10 -11.94
N ILE A 149 -40.22 -36.46 -10.72
CA ILE A 149 -40.74 -37.64 -9.99
C ILE A 149 -41.90 -37.26 -9.05
N ALA A 150 -41.96 -36.00 -8.61
CA ALA A 150 -43.00 -35.49 -7.71
C ALA A 150 -44.44 -35.50 -8.29
N ASP A 151 -44.61 -35.76 -9.58
CA ASP A 151 -45.92 -35.94 -10.22
C ASP A 151 -46.55 -37.34 -9.96
N ALA A 152 -45.83 -38.27 -9.29
CA ALA A 152 -46.31 -39.61 -8.92
C ALA A 152 -46.57 -39.74 -7.40
N GLY A 153 -47.84 -39.63 -7.01
CA GLY A 153 -48.36 -39.18 -5.70
C GLY A 153 -48.08 -39.93 -4.37
N GLU A 154 -47.01 -40.72 -4.21
CA GLU A 154 -46.64 -41.29 -2.89
C GLU A 154 -45.13 -41.19 -2.57
N GLU A 155 -44.25 -41.26 -3.59
CA GLU A 155 -42.82 -40.97 -3.42
C GLU A 155 -42.55 -39.50 -3.10
N VAL A 156 -43.52 -38.62 -3.41
CA VAL A 156 -43.47 -37.17 -3.25
C VAL A 156 -43.15 -36.73 -1.82
N SER A 157 -43.65 -37.42 -0.79
CA SER A 157 -43.42 -37.00 0.60
C SER A 157 -41.97 -37.25 1.06
N LYS A 158 -41.37 -38.37 0.65
CA LYS A 158 -39.95 -38.68 0.94
C LYS A 158 -39.02 -37.79 0.12
N LEU A 159 -39.35 -37.59 -1.15
CA LEU A 159 -38.68 -36.65 -2.05
C LEU A 159 -38.68 -35.23 -1.49
N LYS A 160 -39.81 -34.78 -0.94
CA LYS A 160 -39.93 -33.44 -0.34
C LYS A 160 -39.04 -33.27 0.89
N GLU A 161 -38.98 -34.27 1.76
CA GLU A 161 -38.06 -34.25 2.91
C GLU A 161 -36.58 -34.25 2.49
N GLU A 162 -36.23 -35.02 1.45
CA GLU A 162 -34.87 -35.07 0.92
C GLU A 162 -34.46 -33.75 0.23
N ILE A 163 -35.37 -33.12 -0.51
CA ILE A 163 -35.16 -31.77 -1.07
C ILE A 163 -34.95 -30.76 0.06
N GLU A 164 -35.79 -30.75 1.10
CA GLU A 164 -35.63 -29.82 2.23
C GLU A 164 -34.35 -30.04 3.02
N LYS A 165 -33.83 -31.27 3.06
CA LYS A 165 -32.53 -31.58 3.66
C LYS A 165 -31.39 -31.05 2.78
N LEU A 166 -31.41 -31.35 1.48
CA LEU A 166 -30.41 -30.89 0.52
C LEU A 166 -30.38 -29.35 0.41
N ASP A 167 -31.52 -28.68 0.53
CA ASP A 167 -31.60 -27.22 0.55
C ASP A 167 -30.98 -26.62 1.81
N ARG A 168 -31.14 -27.28 2.96
CA ARG A 168 -30.49 -26.87 4.21
C ARG A 168 -28.98 -27.05 4.16
N GLU A 169 -28.51 -28.21 3.69
CA GLU A 169 -27.08 -28.48 3.52
C GLU A 169 -26.44 -27.50 2.53
N LYS A 170 -27.11 -27.20 1.40
CA LYS A 170 -26.65 -26.18 0.46
C LYS A 170 -26.55 -24.81 1.12
N LYS A 171 -27.59 -24.36 1.83
CA LYS A 171 -27.59 -23.05 2.50
C LYS A 171 -26.49 -22.92 3.55
N GLU A 172 -26.21 -23.99 4.29
CA GLU A 172 -25.11 -24.00 5.26
C GLU A 172 -23.74 -23.96 4.58
N ALA A 173 -23.55 -24.74 3.51
CA ALA A 173 -22.31 -24.76 2.73
C ALA A 173 -22.05 -23.41 2.05
N THR A 174 -23.06 -22.80 1.41
CA THR A 174 -22.92 -21.49 0.77
C THR A 174 -22.61 -20.40 1.79
N LYS A 175 -23.27 -20.42 2.95
CA LYS A 175 -23.01 -19.44 4.01
C LYS A 175 -21.57 -19.53 4.52
N LYS A 176 -21.06 -20.75 4.73
CA LYS A 176 -19.69 -20.95 5.18
C LYS A 176 -18.66 -20.47 4.15
N LEU A 177 -18.89 -20.74 2.86
CA LEU A 177 -18.00 -20.23 1.80
C LEU A 177 -18.08 -18.71 1.67
N GLU A 178 -19.26 -18.12 1.81
CA GLU A 178 -19.45 -16.67 1.79
C GLU A 178 -18.71 -15.98 2.95
N ASP A 179 -18.74 -16.58 4.16
CA ASP A 179 -17.95 -16.11 5.31
C ASP A 179 -16.43 -16.20 5.04
N GLU A 180 -15.96 -17.26 4.37
CA GLU A 180 -14.54 -17.43 3.97
C GLU A 180 -14.10 -16.43 2.89
N ILE A 181 -14.98 -16.12 1.92
CA ILE A 181 -14.76 -15.08 0.91
C ILE A 181 -14.67 -13.72 1.57
N GLN A 182 -15.62 -13.34 2.43
CA GLN A 182 -15.59 -12.06 3.13
C GLN A 182 -14.35 -11.90 4.01
N LYS A 183 -13.90 -12.98 4.65
CA LYS A 183 -12.65 -12.98 5.42
C LYS A 183 -11.45 -12.72 4.49
N SER A 184 -11.38 -13.43 3.37
CA SER A 184 -10.30 -13.27 2.39
C SER A 184 -10.29 -11.88 1.77
N GLU A 185 -11.46 -11.29 1.49
CA GLU A 185 -11.59 -9.91 1.01
C GLU A 185 -11.07 -8.88 2.03
N LYS A 186 -11.39 -9.07 3.32
CA LYS A 186 -10.84 -8.20 4.39
C LYS A 186 -9.32 -8.32 4.49
N GLU A 187 -8.78 -9.53 4.35
CA GLU A 187 -7.33 -9.75 4.34
C GLU A 187 -6.68 -9.09 3.11
N LEU A 188 -7.26 -9.24 1.92
CA LEU A 188 -6.81 -8.57 0.69
C LEU A 188 -6.85 -7.05 0.84
N PHE A 189 -7.94 -6.48 1.37
CA PHE A 189 -8.05 -5.05 1.59
C PHE A 189 -7.01 -4.53 2.58
N THR A 190 -6.73 -5.30 3.64
CA THR A 190 -5.68 -4.94 4.61
C THR A 190 -4.29 -4.98 3.99
N LEU A 191 -3.99 -6.01 3.19
CA LEU A 191 -2.73 -6.13 2.46
C LEU A 191 -2.56 -5.03 1.42
N HIS A 192 -3.62 -4.69 0.68
CA HIS A 192 -3.59 -3.59 -0.29
C HIS A 192 -3.31 -2.25 0.39
N ASN A 193 -3.96 -1.96 1.52
CA ASN A 193 -3.67 -0.76 2.28
C ASN A 193 -2.24 -0.73 2.82
N LEU A 194 -1.66 -1.88 3.19
CA LEU A 194 -0.26 -1.93 3.60
C LEU A 194 0.66 -1.60 2.42
N ILE A 195 0.39 -2.14 1.23
CA ILE A 195 1.14 -1.82 0.01
C ILE A 195 0.99 -0.33 -0.35
N ASP A 196 -0.22 0.22 -0.33
CA ASP A 196 -0.46 1.63 -0.65
C ASP A 196 0.23 2.58 0.34
N ASN A 197 0.28 2.21 1.63
CA ASN A 197 1.00 2.98 2.64
C ASN A 197 2.53 2.86 2.50
N LEU A 198 3.03 1.82 1.84
CA LEU A 198 4.44 1.67 1.49
C LEU A 198 4.79 2.38 0.19
N THR A 199 3.85 2.62 -0.72
CA THR A 199 4.12 3.41 -1.92
C THR A 199 4.25 4.89 -1.59
N VAL A 200 5.48 5.33 -1.28
CA VAL A 200 5.78 6.74 -1.16
C VAL A 200 5.70 7.40 -2.54
N ASP A 201 4.81 8.38 -2.69
CA ASP A 201 4.67 9.17 -3.92
C ASP A 201 6.02 9.81 -4.31
N PRO A 202 6.65 9.37 -5.41
CA PRO A 202 7.96 9.88 -5.85
C PRO A 202 7.92 11.39 -6.11
N SER A 203 6.74 11.93 -6.41
CA SER A 203 6.52 13.36 -6.67
C SER A 203 6.75 14.22 -5.43
N ARG A 204 6.68 13.64 -4.23
CA ARG A 204 6.88 14.34 -2.95
C ARG A 204 8.32 14.28 -2.46
N PHE A 205 9.23 13.69 -3.24
CA PHE A 205 10.64 13.60 -2.87
C PHE A 205 11.34 14.97 -3.02
N CYS A 206 11.80 15.50 -1.90
CA CYS A 206 12.48 16.78 -1.83
C CYS A 206 13.97 16.64 -2.19
N HIS A 207 14.30 16.83 -3.47
CA HIS A 207 15.69 16.70 -3.96
C HIS A 207 16.68 17.65 -3.27
N ASN A 208 16.20 18.82 -2.85
CA ASN A 208 17.02 19.89 -2.26
C ASN A 208 16.97 19.92 -0.73
N CYS A 209 16.27 18.99 -0.08
CA CYS A 209 16.19 18.97 1.37
C CYS A 209 17.54 18.58 1.97
N ASP A 210 17.94 19.31 3.02
CA ASP A 210 19.15 19.05 3.77
C ASP A 210 18.98 17.76 4.58
N PHE A 211 19.91 16.84 4.38
CA PHE A 211 20.10 15.65 5.18
C PHE A 211 21.24 15.90 6.16
N LYS A 212 20.96 15.74 7.46
CA LYS A 212 21.93 15.91 8.54
C LYS A 212 21.95 14.68 9.43
N GLN A 213 22.98 13.86 9.30
CA GLN A 213 23.22 12.73 10.20
C GLN A 213 24.68 12.73 10.65
N GLY A 214 24.90 13.00 11.94
CA GLY A 214 26.25 13.20 12.49
C GLY A 214 26.96 14.37 11.80
N ASP A 215 28.16 14.12 11.29
CA ASP A 215 28.99 15.12 10.59
C ASP A 215 28.71 15.18 9.07
N LEU A 216 27.76 14.38 8.58
CA LEU A 216 27.39 14.36 7.19
C LEU A 216 26.28 15.39 6.92
N ASN A 217 26.64 16.44 6.18
CA ASN A 217 25.70 17.40 5.60
C ASN A 217 25.66 17.18 4.08
N THR A 218 24.54 16.70 3.57
CA THR A 218 24.31 16.49 2.13
C THR A 218 22.85 16.79 1.78
N THR A 219 22.47 16.66 0.52
CA THR A 219 21.06 16.77 0.10
C THR A 219 20.47 15.40 -0.20
N CYS A 220 19.15 15.25 -0.03
CA CYS A 220 18.44 14.01 -0.38
C CYS A 220 18.67 13.63 -1.86
N GLY A 221 18.72 14.60 -2.78
CA GLY A 221 19.03 14.36 -4.19
C GLY A 221 20.47 13.91 -4.44
N ALA A 222 21.44 14.33 -3.62
CA ALA A 222 22.81 13.84 -3.70
C ALA A 222 22.92 12.39 -3.22
N ARG A 223 22.20 12.03 -2.15
CA ARG A 223 22.08 10.63 -1.69
C ARG A 223 21.44 9.75 -2.76
N LEU A 224 20.36 10.21 -3.39
CA LEU A 224 19.70 9.48 -4.49
C LEU A 224 20.66 9.19 -5.63
N LYS A 225 21.36 10.23 -6.13
CA LYS A 225 22.36 10.07 -7.20
C LYS A 225 23.50 9.13 -6.81
N TYR A 226 23.90 9.15 -5.55
CA TYR A 226 24.94 8.26 -5.06
C TYR A 226 24.46 6.80 -5.02
N ILE A 227 23.29 6.51 -4.46
CA ILE A 227 22.70 5.16 -4.40
C ILE A 227 22.54 4.61 -5.82
N MET A 228 21.96 5.39 -6.74
CA MET A 228 21.78 4.98 -8.14
C MET A 228 23.10 4.72 -8.88
N ARG A 229 24.19 5.43 -8.52
CA ARG A 229 25.52 5.20 -9.13
C ARG A 229 26.22 3.99 -8.53
N LYS A 230 25.97 3.72 -7.24
CA LYS A 230 26.64 2.63 -6.50
C LYS A 230 25.94 1.29 -6.70
N HIS A 231 24.64 1.31 -7.02
CA HIS A 231 23.79 0.15 -7.21
C HIS A 231 23.08 0.22 -8.56
N ASP A 232 23.68 -0.40 -9.57
CA ASP A 232 23.18 -0.37 -10.95
C ASP A 232 21.79 -1.03 -11.12
N ASP A 233 21.38 -1.90 -10.19
CA ASP A 233 20.10 -2.64 -10.26
C ASP A 233 18.94 -2.00 -9.48
N THR A 234 19.17 -0.87 -8.80
CA THR A 234 18.14 -0.24 -7.95
C THR A 234 17.33 0.76 -8.76
N SER A 235 16.00 0.59 -8.81
CA SER A 235 15.13 1.56 -9.47
C SER A 235 15.15 2.91 -8.73
N THR A 236 14.93 4.00 -9.44
CA THR A 236 14.85 5.35 -8.84
C THR A 236 13.85 5.40 -7.69
N GLU A 237 12.70 4.74 -7.86
CA GLU A 237 11.61 4.69 -6.87
C GLU A 237 12.03 3.93 -5.61
N GLN A 238 12.69 2.78 -5.74
CA GLN A 238 13.21 2.01 -4.61
C GLN A 238 14.28 2.79 -3.84
N ALA A 239 15.17 3.48 -4.56
CA ALA A 239 16.19 4.32 -3.94
C ALA A 239 15.57 5.53 -3.20
N MET A 240 14.55 6.17 -3.78
CA MET A 240 13.81 7.24 -3.10
C MET A 240 13.12 6.74 -1.83
N HIS A 241 12.43 5.60 -1.89
CA HIS A 241 11.76 5.00 -0.75
C HIS A 241 12.74 4.74 0.41
N GLY A 242 13.87 4.08 0.13
CA GLY A 242 14.88 3.81 1.15
C GLY A 242 15.47 5.07 1.80
N ILE A 243 15.64 6.15 1.01
CA ILE A 243 16.10 7.44 1.54
C ILE A 243 15.06 8.06 2.48
N ILE A 244 13.79 8.07 2.07
CA ILE A 244 12.69 8.68 2.83
C ILE A 244 12.43 7.94 4.15
N GLU A 245 12.52 6.61 4.12
CA GLU A 245 12.34 5.81 5.32
C GLU A 245 13.49 6.01 6.33
N THR A 246 14.71 6.16 5.82
CA THR A 246 15.88 6.47 6.66
C THR A 246 15.83 7.91 7.19
N ASP A 247 15.34 8.87 6.40
CA ASP A 247 15.14 10.25 6.83
C ASP A 247 13.84 10.84 6.26
N PRO A 248 12.78 10.90 7.09
CA PRO A 248 11.49 11.48 6.70
C PRO A 248 11.56 12.96 6.30
N ASN A 249 12.65 13.69 6.58
CA ASN A 249 12.81 15.07 6.11
C ASN A 249 13.01 15.17 4.58
N CYS A 250 13.29 14.05 3.91
CA CYS A 250 13.36 14.00 2.45
C CYS A 250 11.97 13.97 1.78
N LEU A 251 10.88 13.92 2.55
CA LEU A 251 9.52 14.21 2.07
C LEU A 251 9.25 15.72 2.15
N GLU A 252 8.76 16.32 1.07
CA GLU A 252 8.29 17.71 1.09
C GLU A 252 7.20 17.90 2.14
N LYS A 253 7.48 18.80 3.11
CA LYS A 253 6.50 19.27 4.10
C LYS A 253 5.52 20.18 3.37
N LYS A 254 4.26 19.72 3.24
CA LYS A 254 3.14 20.58 2.81
C LYS A 254 2.81 21.62 3.87
#